data_AF-A0A4Z1SX51-F1
#
_entry.id   AF-A0A4Z1SX51-F1
#
_cell.length_a   1.000
_cell.length_b   1.000
_cell.length_c   1.000
_cell.angle_alpha   90.00
_cell.angle_beta   90.00
_cell.angle_gamma   90.00
#
_symmetry.space_group_name_H-M   'P 1'
#
loop_
_entity.id
_entity.type
_entity.pdbx_description
1 polymer ?
#
loop_
_entity_poly.entity_id
_entity_poly.type
_entity_poly.pdbx_seq_one_letter_code
_entity_poly.pdbx_strand_id
1 'polypeptide(L)'
;MPLPFRIAQKLRNYHHLQKSYQAMVRQREQLLERIQRNGEEMDRLRRDAKAYVRVGNERMARIRLINKKQLERANKDAVQRLNAVNQSIAAIQTTIRRMNVLIELERLQEDIQQRGLSSSRLAKDLDTLRTHFQTLDNSSL
;
A
#
# COMPACT_ATOMS: atom_id res chain seq x y z
N MET A 1 25.12 -22.73 -11.48
CA MET A 1 25.42 -21.65 -12.45
C MET A 1 25.01 -20.32 -11.84
N PRO A 2 25.78 -19.23 -12.03
CA PRO A 2 25.37 -17.89 -11.61
C PRO A 2 24.16 -17.41 -12.43
N LEU A 3 23.26 -16.63 -11.79
CA LEU A 3 22.11 -16.04 -12.47
C LEU A 3 22.56 -15.03 -13.53
N PRO A 4 21.90 -14.96 -14.69
CA PRO A 4 22.18 -13.95 -15.70
C PRO A 4 22.05 -12.53 -15.12
N PHE A 5 22.97 -11.64 -15.52
CA PHE A 5 23.08 -10.28 -14.99
C PHE A 5 21.75 -9.52 -15.00
N ARG A 6 20.94 -9.71 -16.05
CA ARG A 6 19.61 -9.10 -16.21
C ARG A 6 18.63 -9.54 -15.12
N ILE A 7 18.58 -10.84 -14.80
CA ILE A 7 17.72 -11.37 -13.74
C ILE A 7 18.23 -10.90 -12.36
N ALA A 8 19.54 -10.90 -12.14
CA ALA A 8 20.13 -10.41 -10.89
C ALA A 8 19.82 -8.93 -10.63
N GLN A 9 19.81 -8.08 -11.66
CA GLN A 9 19.42 -6.68 -11.53
C GLN A 9 17.92 -6.50 -11.24
N LYS A 10 17.05 -7.27 -11.90
CA LYS A 10 15.61 -7.26 -11.61
C LYS A 10 15.30 -7.70 -10.18
N LEU A 11 15.99 -8.73 -9.67
CA LEU A 11 15.84 -9.19 -8.28
C LEU A 11 16.25 -8.11 -7.27
N ARG A 12 17.31 -7.34 -7.56
CA ARG A 12 17.69 -6.17 -6.73
C ARG A 12 16.60 -5.11 -6.73
N ASN A 13 16.10 -4.72 -7.90
CA ASN A 13 15.01 -3.76 -8.01
C ASN A 13 13.74 -4.22 -7.29
N TYR A 14 13.40 -5.52 -7.42
CA TYR A 14 12.31 -6.15 -6.73
C TYR A 14 12.45 -6.06 -5.21
N HIS A 15 13.64 -6.35 -4.69
CA HIS A 15 13.92 -6.26 -3.26
C HIS A 15 13.80 -4.82 -2.73
N HIS A 16 14.28 -3.82 -3.49
CA HIS A 16 14.07 -2.42 -3.14
C HIS A 16 12.59 -2.04 -3.11
N LEU A 17 11.82 -2.53 -4.10
CA LEU A 17 10.38 -2.29 -4.17
C LEU A 17 9.63 -2.92 -2.99
N GLN A 18 9.99 -4.14 -2.59
CA GLN A 18 9.44 -4.80 -1.39
C GLN A 18 9.75 -4.02 -0.10
N LYS A 19 10.98 -3.52 0.06
CA LYS A 19 11.34 -2.68 1.21
C LYS A 19 10.53 -1.39 1.26
N SER A 20 10.38 -0.73 0.11
CA SER A 20 9.53 0.47 -0.02
C SER A 20 8.08 0.18 0.34
N TYR A 21 7.52 -0.92 -0.18
CA TYR A 21 6.18 -1.40 0.15
C TYR A 21 5.99 -1.58 1.67
N GLN A 22 6.91 -2.28 2.34
CA GLN A 22 6.85 -2.47 3.79
C GLN A 22 6.91 -1.14 4.56
N ALA A 23 7.72 -0.19 4.11
CA ALA A 23 7.78 1.14 4.73
C ALA A 23 6.45 1.90 4.62
N MET A 24 5.79 1.86 3.45
CA MET A 24 4.47 2.49 3.29
C MET A 24 3.38 1.79 4.10
N VAL A 25 3.43 0.47 4.24
CA VAL A 25 2.47 -0.26 5.10
C VAL A 25 2.59 0.21 6.55
N ARG A 26 3.82 0.37 7.06
CA ARG A 26 4.04 0.95 8.41
C ARG A 26 3.54 2.39 8.51
N GLN A 27 3.78 3.20 7.46
CA GLN A 27 3.28 4.58 7.42
C GLN A 27 1.74 4.63 7.45
N ARG A 28 1.07 3.72 6.73
CA ARG A 28 -0.38 3.56 6.74
C ARG A 28 -0.91 3.22 8.13
N GLU A 29 -0.26 2.29 8.83
CA GLU A 29 -0.63 1.91 10.21
C GLU A 29 -0.52 3.09 11.17
N GLN A 30 0.59 3.85 11.10
CA GLN A 30 0.76 5.05 11.92
C GLN A 30 -0.31 6.12 11.64
N LEU A 31 -0.71 6.29 10.37
CA LEU A 31 -1.78 7.21 10.01
C LEU A 31 -3.13 6.76 10.55
N LEU A 32 -3.44 5.46 10.48
CA LEU A 32 -4.67 4.89 11.03
C LEU A 32 -4.75 5.10 12.55
N GLU A 33 -3.67 4.79 13.28
CA GLU A 33 -3.61 5.03 14.73
C GLU A 33 -3.82 6.51 15.06
N ARG A 34 -3.19 7.41 14.31
CA ARG A 34 -3.36 8.85 14.51
C ARG A 34 -4.80 9.30 14.27
N ILE A 35 -5.43 8.81 13.22
CA ILE A 35 -6.84 9.12 12.90
C ILE A 35 -7.76 8.62 14.02
N GLN A 36 -7.52 7.42 14.54
CA GLN A 36 -8.27 6.87 15.66
C GLN A 36 -8.12 7.72 16.92
N ARG A 37 -6.88 8.04 17.33
CA ARG A 37 -6.62 8.90 18.50
C ARG A 37 -7.25 10.27 18.37
N ASN A 38 -7.19 10.88 17.19
CA ASN A 38 -7.87 12.15 16.92
C ASN A 38 -9.39 12.02 17.06
N GLY A 39 -9.97 10.92 16.60
CA GLY A 39 -11.40 10.61 16.77
C GLY A 39 -11.83 10.61 18.24
N GLU A 40 -11.11 9.86 19.06
CA GLU A 40 -11.36 9.77 20.51
C GLU A 40 -11.24 11.14 21.20
N GLU A 41 -10.22 11.93 20.83
CA GLU A 41 -9.99 13.26 21.39
C GLU A 41 -11.09 14.25 20.97
N MET A 42 -11.56 14.19 19.72
CA MET A 42 -12.71 15.00 19.28
C MET A 42 -13.99 14.67 20.08
N ASP A 43 -14.20 13.40 20.43
CA ASP A 43 -15.33 12.98 21.26
C ASP A 43 -15.18 13.44 22.71
N ARG A 44 -13.96 13.44 23.26
CA ARG A 44 -13.67 14.05 24.57
C ARG A 44 -13.97 15.54 24.57
N LEU A 45 -13.43 16.29 23.60
CA LEU A 45 -13.69 17.74 23.48
C LEU A 45 -15.19 18.06 23.35
N ARG A 46 -15.95 17.21 22.64
CA ARG A 46 -17.41 17.35 22.54
C ARG A 46 -18.10 17.13 23.89
N ARG A 47 -17.69 16.12 24.66
CA ARG A 47 -18.23 15.84 26.01
C ARG A 47 -17.89 16.95 26.98
N ASP A 48 -16.64 17.42 26.98
CA ASP A 48 -16.18 18.54 27.81
C ASP A 48 -16.98 19.81 27.51
N ALA A 49 -17.18 20.13 26.23
CA ALA A 49 -17.99 21.28 25.84
C ALA A 49 -19.41 21.21 26.44
N LYS A 50 -20.06 20.04 26.39
CA LYS A 50 -21.37 19.83 27.02
C LYS A 50 -21.33 19.99 28.54
N ALA A 51 -20.28 19.49 29.19
CA ALA A 51 -20.11 19.62 30.64
C ALA A 51 -19.98 21.10 31.04
N TYR A 52 -19.20 21.89 30.31
CA TYR A 52 -19.07 23.33 30.55
C TYR A 52 -20.37 24.11 30.35
N VAL A 53 -21.17 23.75 29.35
CA VAL A 53 -22.51 24.34 29.17
C VAL A 53 -23.41 24.07 30.38
N ARG A 54 -23.39 22.86 30.94
CA ARG A 54 -24.23 22.51 32.11
C ARG A 54 -23.90 23.32 33.35
N VAL A 55 -22.65 23.74 33.52
CA VAL A 55 -22.21 24.58 34.64
C VAL A 55 -22.21 26.08 34.30
N GLY A 56 -22.86 26.47 33.19
CA GLY A 56 -23.00 27.88 32.78
C GLY A 56 -21.71 28.52 32.23
N ASN A 57 -20.64 27.75 32.01
CA ASN A 57 -19.37 28.26 31.51
C ASN A 57 -19.29 28.20 29.97
N GLU A 58 -20.05 29.07 29.30
CA GLU A 58 -20.11 29.10 27.83
C GLU A 58 -18.75 29.39 27.17
N ARG A 59 -17.91 30.21 27.80
CA ARG A 59 -16.60 30.56 27.26
C ARG A 59 -15.73 29.32 27.07
N MET A 60 -15.67 28.46 28.09
CA MET A 60 -14.91 27.20 28.00
C MET A 60 -15.54 26.22 27.01
N ALA A 61 -16.87 26.15 26.95
CA ALA A 61 -17.55 25.32 25.95
C ALA A 61 -17.16 25.73 24.51
N ARG A 62 -17.13 27.04 24.21
CA ARG A 62 -16.70 27.56 22.91
C ARG A 62 -15.24 27.21 22.60
N ILE A 63 -14.34 27.34 23.58
CA ILE A 63 -12.92 26.96 23.41
C ILE A 63 -12.78 25.48 23.03
N ARG A 64 -13.49 24.58 23.74
CA ARG A 64 -13.47 23.14 23.43
C ARG A 64 -13.96 22.84 22.02
N LEU A 65 -15.01 23.53 21.57
CA LEU A 65 -15.53 23.39 20.20
C LEU A 65 -14.57 23.94 19.13
N ILE A 66 -13.85 25.03 19.41
CA ILE A 66 -12.82 25.56 18.51
C ILE A 66 -11.68 24.54 18.36
N ASN A 67 -11.18 24.00 19.48
CA ASN A 67 -10.13 22.99 19.47
C ASN A 67 -10.58 21.75 18.70
N LYS A 68 -11.83 21.31 18.88
CA LYS A 68 -12.41 20.19 18.13
C LYS A 68 -12.38 20.46 16.63
N LYS A 69 -12.81 21.66 16.19
CA LYS A 69 -12.81 22.03 14.76
C LYS A 69 -11.39 22.09 14.17
N GLN A 70 -10.41 22.56 14.94
CA GLN A 70 -9.00 22.54 14.51
C GLN A 70 -8.50 21.10 14.33
N LEU A 71 -8.82 20.23 15.29
CA LEU A 71 -8.47 18.81 15.23
C LEU A 71 -9.16 18.10 14.07
N GLU A 72 -10.43 18.42 13.78
CA GLU A 72 -11.18 17.88 12.65
C GLU A 72 -10.52 18.22 11.30
N ARG A 73 -10.03 19.46 11.13
CA ARG A 73 -9.26 19.86 9.93
C ARG A 73 -7.97 19.05 9.81
N ALA A 74 -7.18 18.96 10.88
CA ALA A 74 -5.95 18.17 10.87
C ALA A 74 -6.23 16.67 10.63
N ASN A 75 -7.36 16.17 11.12
CA ASN A 75 -7.77 14.78 10.91
C ASN A 75 -8.18 14.53 9.44
N LYS A 76 -8.85 15.51 8.80
CA LYS A 76 -9.18 15.45 7.38
C LYS A 76 -7.91 15.36 6.52
N ASP A 77 -6.89 16.14 6.85
CA ASP A 77 -5.60 16.07 6.16
C ASP A 77 -4.92 14.71 6.36
N ALA A 78 -5.00 14.13 7.57
CA ALA A 78 -4.48 12.79 7.83
C ALA A 78 -5.22 11.70 7.03
N VAL A 79 -6.54 11.79 6.89
CA VAL A 79 -7.35 10.88 6.06
C VAL A 79 -6.98 11.02 4.58
N GLN A 80 -6.76 12.24 4.08
CA GLN A 80 -6.30 12.44 2.71
C GLN A 80 -4.93 11.80 2.46
N ARG A 81 -3.99 11.97 3.40
CA ARG A 81 -2.68 11.30 3.33
C ARG A 81 -2.81 9.78 3.36
N LEU A 82 -3.69 9.24 4.20
CA LEU A 82 -3.97 7.80 4.26
C LEU A 82 -4.48 7.28 2.92
N ASN A 83 -5.40 8.00 2.28
CA ASN A 83 -5.92 7.62 0.97
C ASN A 83 -4.83 7.62 -0.11
N ALA A 84 -3.97 8.64 -0.13
CA ALA A 84 -2.83 8.69 -1.04
C ALA A 84 -1.86 7.52 -0.82
N VAL A 85 -1.51 7.21 0.43
CA VAL A 85 -0.66 6.06 0.77
C VAL A 85 -1.32 4.75 0.34
N ASN A 86 -2.62 4.57 0.55
CA ASN A 86 -3.34 3.36 0.10
C ASN A 86 -3.30 3.20 -1.43
N GLN A 87 -3.44 4.29 -2.19
CA GLN A 87 -3.32 4.28 -3.65
C GLN A 87 -1.90 3.88 -4.07
N SER A 88 -0.86 4.45 -3.45
CA SER A 88 0.54 4.08 -3.72
C SER A 88 0.84 2.62 -3.37
N ILE A 89 0.33 2.13 -2.25
CA ILE A 89 0.43 0.72 -1.84
C ILE A 89 -0.20 -0.19 -2.90
N ALA A 90 -1.40 0.13 -3.38
CA ALA A 90 -2.08 -0.66 -4.41
C ALA A 90 -1.28 -0.70 -5.72
N ALA A 91 -0.79 0.46 -6.19
CA ALA A 91 0.04 0.54 -7.39
C ALA A 91 1.33 -0.30 -7.25
N ILE A 92 1.98 -0.24 -6.09
CA ILE A 92 3.21 -1.00 -5.83
C ILE A 92 2.93 -2.50 -5.69
N GLN A 93 1.82 -2.92 -5.09
CA GLN A 93 1.41 -4.33 -5.06
C GLN A 93 1.21 -4.88 -6.47
N THR A 94 0.53 -4.14 -7.35
CA THR A 94 0.36 -4.52 -8.75
C THR A 94 1.71 -4.65 -9.44
N THR A 95 2.63 -3.72 -9.19
CA THR A 95 3.98 -3.75 -9.76
C THR A 95 4.78 -4.96 -9.28
N ILE A 96 4.74 -5.26 -7.98
CA ILE A 96 5.38 -6.44 -7.37
C ILE A 96 4.83 -7.73 -8.00
N ARG A 97 3.51 -7.85 -8.17
CA ARG A 97 2.88 -9.01 -8.81
C ARG A 97 3.36 -9.20 -10.24
N ARG A 98 3.38 -8.12 -11.04
CA ARG A 98 3.90 -8.14 -12.42
C ARG A 98 5.36 -8.56 -12.48
N MET A 99 6.20 -7.99 -11.62
CA MET A 99 7.62 -8.33 -11.57
C MET A 99 7.86 -9.80 -11.20
N ASN A 100 7.08 -10.37 -10.29
CA ASN A 100 7.16 -11.79 -9.94
C ASN A 100 6.91 -12.68 -11.16
N VAL A 101 5.80 -12.45 -11.87
CA VAL A 101 5.45 -13.23 -13.06
C VAL A 101 6.50 -13.07 -14.17
N LEU A 102 7.03 -11.86 -14.37
CA LEU A 102 8.09 -11.62 -15.35
C LEU A 102 9.40 -12.37 -15.01
N ILE A 103 9.79 -12.38 -13.74
CA ILE A 103 11.00 -13.10 -13.30
C ILE A 103 10.82 -14.60 -13.51
N GLU A 104 9.64 -15.15 -13.23
CA GLU A 104 9.33 -16.57 -13.46
C GLU A 104 9.33 -16.92 -14.96
N LEU A 105 8.72 -16.06 -15.79
CA LEU A 105 8.74 -16.21 -17.24
C LEU A 105 10.16 -16.23 -17.81
N GLU A 106 11.01 -15.28 -17.41
CA GLU A 106 12.40 -15.21 -17.90
C GLU A 106 13.21 -16.43 -17.46
N ARG A 107 13.03 -16.92 -16.23
CA ARG A 107 13.69 -18.14 -15.75
C ARG A 107 13.26 -19.38 -16.54
N LEU A 108 11.95 -19.55 -16.78
CA LEU A 108 11.45 -20.70 -17.55
C LEU A 108 11.91 -20.66 -19.01
N GLN A 109 11.98 -19.46 -19.62
CA GLN A 109 12.53 -19.30 -20.97
C GLN A 109 14.00 -19.71 -21.04
N GLU A 110 14.81 -19.27 -20.07
CA GLU A 110 16.22 -19.67 -19.98
C GLU A 110 16.39 -21.18 -19.75
N ASP A 111 15.58 -21.79 -18.88
CA ASP A 111 15.61 -23.23 -18.63
C ASP A 111 15.27 -24.04 -19.90
N ILE A 112 14.25 -23.63 -20.67
CA ILE A 112 13.88 -24.27 -21.94
C ILE A 112 15.03 -24.13 -22.95
N GLN A 113 15.63 -22.94 -23.06
CA GLN A 113 16.76 -22.68 -23.96
C GLN A 113 17.99 -23.51 -23.60
N GLN A 114 18.34 -23.60 -22.32
CA GLN A 114 19.53 -24.34 -21.87
C GLN A 114 19.38 -25.85 -21.96
N ARG A 115 18.16 -26.36 -21.68
CA ARG A 115 17.93 -27.81 -21.66
C ARG A 115 17.63 -28.39 -23.04
N GLY A 116 17.39 -27.56 -24.06
CA GLY A 116 16.96 -27.99 -25.39
C GLY A 116 15.65 -28.81 -25.38
N LEU A 117 14.98 -28.85 -24.24
CA LEU A 117 13.84 -29.71 -23.97
C LEU A 117 12.57 -28.88 -24.19
N SER A 118 11.96 -29.07 -25.36
CA SER A 118 10.54 -28.74 -25.59
C SER A 118 9.65 -29.75 -24.85
N SER A 119 9.83 -29.90 -23.54
CA SER A 119 8.89 -30.67 -22.73
C SER A 119 7.53 -30.00 -22.83
N SER A 120 6.51 -30.74 -23.29
CA SER A 120 5.13 -30.24 -23.44
C SER A 120 4.60 -29.60 -22.16
N ARG A 121 5.11 -30.04 -20.99
CA ARG A 121 4.81 -29.48 -19.68
C ARG A 121 5.40 -28.08 -19.47
N LEU A 122 6.68 -27.88 -19.79
CA LEU A 122 7.34 -26.57 -19.67
C LEU A 122 6.74 -25.53 -20.64
N ALA A 123 6.36 -25.98 -21.85
CA ALA A 123 5.67 -25.12 -22.82
C ALA A 123 4.29 -24.68 -22.29
N LYS A 124 3.53 -25.59 -21.67
CA LYS A 124 2.24 -25.28 -21.06
C LYS A 124 2.35 -24.33 -19.87
N ASP A 125 3.36 -24.50 -19.03
CA ASP A 125 3.62 -23.62 -17.89
C ASP A 125 4.01 -22.20 -18.36
N LEU A 126 4.81 -22.11 -19.43
CA LEU A 126 5.16 -20.84 -20.07
C LEU A 126 3.94 -20.10 -20.62
N ASP A 127 3.05 -20.80 -21.35
CA ASP A 127 1.85 -20.21 -21.91
C ASP A 127 0.88 -19.77 -20.81
N THR A 128 0.75 -20.56 -19.74
CA THR A 128 -0.07 -20.20 -18.57
C THR A 128 0.41 -18.89 -17.93
N LEU A 129 1.72 -18.74 -17.71
CA LEU A 129 2.30 -17.52 -17.16
C LEU A 129 2.19 -16.32 -18.10
N ARG A 130 2.28 -16.53 -19.43
CA ARG A 130 2.05 -15.48 -20.43
C ARG A 130 0.62 -14.97 -20.39
N THR A 131 -0.36 -15.88 -20.35
CA THR A 131 -1.77 -15.50 -20.21
C THR A 131 -1.99 -14.77 -18.89
N HIS A 132 -1.42 -15.24 -17.79
CA HIS A 132 -1.54 -14.56 -16.50
C HIS A 132 -0.93 -13.15 -16.54
N PHE A 133 0.24 -12.97 -17.15
CA PHE A 133 0.87 -11.67 -17.33
C PHE A 133 -0.02 -10.71 -18.16
N GLN A 134 -0.56 -11.18 -19.28
CA GLN A 134 -1.48 -10.39 -20.12
C GLN A 134 -2.75 -10.00 -19.36
N THR A 135 -3.30 -10.88 -18.52
CA THR A 135 -4.45 -10.52 -17.67
C THR A 135 -4.10 -9.43 -16.66
N LEU A 136 -2.90 -9.46 -16.06
CA LEU A 136 -2.44 -8.41 -15.14
C LEU A 136 -2.23 -7.05 -15.85
N ASP A 137 -1.88 -7.06 -17.14
CA ASP A 137 -1.76 -5.85 -17.94
C ASP A 137 -3.13 -5.25 -18.29
N ASN A 138 -4.09 -6.09 -18.67
CA ASN A 138 -5.45 -5.65 -19.02
C ASN A 138 -6.31 -5.27 -17.80
N SER A 139 -5.97 -5.73 -16.60
CA SER A 139 -6.71 -5.43 -15.35
C SER A 139 -6.32 -4.09 -14.70
N SER A 140 -5.43 -3.32 -15.32
CA SER A 140 -4.91 -2.06 -14.76
C SER A 140 -5.32 -0.82 -15.56
N LEU A 141 -6.34 -0.95 -16.41
CA LEU A 141 -7.07 0.13 -17.07
C LEU A 141 -8.35 0.44 -16.29
#